data_AF-A0A7S3M8M7-F1
#
_entry.id   AF-A0A7S3M8M7-F1
#
_cell.length_a   1.000
_cell.length_b   1.000
_cell.length_c   1.000
_cell.angle_alpha   90.00
_cell.angle_beta   90.00
_cell.angle_gamma   90.00
#
_symmetry.space_group_name_H-M   'P 1'
#
loop_
_entity.id
_entity.type
_entity.pdbx_description
1 polymer ?
#
loop_
_entity_poly.entity_id
_entity_poly.type
_entity_poly.pdbx_seq_one_letter_code
_entity_poly.pdbx_strand_id
1 'polypeptide(L)'
;PRGVPQIEVTFDIDANGILNVSAKDRGTGKVQSITIAGSSTLDKTDVERMVQDAEANAVVDQKRKESVEAKNNGESLVYQTEKQLSDLGDKVPADLKASIEPKLQ
;
A
#
# COMPACT_ATOMS: atom_id res chain seq x y z
N PRO A 1 -44.68 -42.56 18.87
CA PRO A 1 -44.05 -41.44 19.61
C PRO A 1 -43.07 -40.69 18.70
N ARG A 2 -43.36 -39.44 18.33
CA ARG A 2 -42.39 -38.60 17.61
C ARG A 2 -41.18 -38.39 18.52
N GLY A 3 -40.01 -38.83 18.08
CA GLY A 3 -38.77 -38.71 18.84
C GLY A 3 -38.54 -37.25 19.23
N VAL A 4 -38.12 -37.03 20.47
CA VAL A 4 -37.72 -35.70 20.94
C VAL A 4 -36.54 -35.23 20.09
N PRO A 5 -36.61 -34.06 19.43
CA PRO A 5 -35.50 -33.54 18.65
C PRO A 5 -34.24 -33.39 19.51
N GLN A 6 -33.11 -33.85 19.01
CA GLN A 6 -31.82 -33.72 19.69
C GLN A 6 -30.97 -32.73 18.90
N ILE A 7 -30.89 -31.50 19.38
CA ILE A 7 -30.09 -30.45 18.73
C ILE A 7 -28.71 -30.39 19.39
N GLU A 8 -27.68 -30.61 18.59
CA GLU A 8 -26.27 -30.47 18.96
C GLU A 8 -25.78 -29.12 18.46
N VAL A 9 -25.32 -28.26 19.36
CA VAL A 9 -24.78 -26.93 19.02
C VAL A 9 -23.29 -26.94 19.28
N THR A 10 -22.50 -26.61 18.25
CA THR A 10 -21.05 -26.47 18.32
C THR A 10 -20.67 -25.01 18.15
N PHE A 11 -19.77 -24.54 19.00
CA PHE A 11 -19.21 -23.19 18.96
C PHE A 11 -17.72 -23.31 18.64
N ASP A 12 -17.34 -22.87 17.45
CA ASP A 12 -15.96 -22.86 16.99
C ASP A 12 -15.46 -21.43 16.97
N ILE A 13 -14.41 -21.15 17.73
CA ILE A 13 -13.71 -19.86 17.71
C ILE A 13 -12.40 -20.08 16.97
N ASP A 14 -12.17 -19.34 15.88
CA ASP A 14 -10.93 -19.40 15.15
C ASP A 14 -9.84 -18.48 15.77
N ALA A 15 -8.60 -18.62 15.29
CA ALA A 15 -7.48 -17.78 15.74
C ALA A 15 -7.65 -16.29 15.37
N ASN A 16 -8.58 -15.95 14.48
CA ASN A 16 -8.91 -14.58 14.07
C ASN A 16 -10.06 -13.98 14.91
N GLY A 17 -10.63 -14.73 15.86
CA GLY A 17 -11.75 -14.29 16.69
C GLY A 17 -13.12 -14.36 15.99
N ILE A 18 -13.24 -15.07 14.87
CA ILE A 18 -14.52 -15.34 14.20
C ILE A 18 -15.21 -16.50 14.92
N LEU A 19 -16.41 -16.23 15.43
CA LEU A 19 -17.26 -17.23 16.07
C LEU A 19 -18.14 -17.91 15.02
N ASN A 20 -17.91 -19.20 14.79
CA ASN A 20 -18.76 -20.04 13.97
C ASN A 20 -19.68 -20.86 14.88
N VAL A 21 -20.99 -20.68 14.72
CA VAL A 21 -22.00 -21.45 15.45
C VAL A 21 -22.65 -22.44 14.48
N SER A 22 -22.56 -23.73 14.75
CA SER A 22 -23.25 -24.75 13.97
C SER A 22 -24.23 -25.53 14.84
N ALA A 23 -25.43 -25.77 14.33
CA ALA A 23 -26.48 -26.51 15.00
C ALA A 23 -26.91 -27.69 14.12
N LYS A 24 -26.90 -28.90 14.67
CA LYS A 24 -27.25 -30.14 13.98
C LYS A 24 -28.34 -30.88 14.74
N ASP A 25 -29.43 -31.21 14.06
CA ASP A 25 -30.41 -32.15 14.59
C ASP A 25 -29.89 -33.59 14.40
N ARG A 26 -29.62 -34.30 15.49
CA ARG A 26 -29.11 -35.68 15.48
C ARG A 26 -30.13 -36.69 14.95
N GLY A 27 -31.43 -36.37 15.01
CA GLY A 27 -32.50 -37.25 14.52
C GLY A 27 -32.68 -37.18 13.00
N THR A 28 -32.53 -35.99 12.42
CA THR A 28 -32.74 -35.76 10.97
C THR A 28 -31.45 -35.54 10.19
N GLY A 29 -30.33 -35.30 10.86
CA GLY A 29 -29.05 -34.95 10.25
C GLY A 29 -28.99 -33.54 9.66
N LYS A 30 -30.08 -32.77 9.73
CA LYS A 30 -30.13 -31.39 9.21
C LYS A 30 -29.20 -30.49 10.00
N VAL A 31 -28.40 -29.70 9.29
CA VAL A 31 -27.45 -28.74 9.85
C VAL A 31 -27.86 -27.32 9.45
N GLN A 32 -27.69 -26.38 10.38
CA GLN A 32 -27.75 -24.95 10.14
C GLN A 32 -26.52 -24.32 10.79
N SER A 33 -25.85 -23.40 10.09
CA SER A 33 -24.66 -22.73 10.59
C SER A 33 -24.76 -21.23 10.40
N ILE A 34 -24.27 -20.47 11.38
CA ILE A 34 -24.18 -19.01 11.37
C ILE A 34 -22.74 -18.66 11.71
N THR A 35 -22.06 -17.95 10.81
CA THR A 35 -20.76 -17.36 11.09
C THR A 35 -20.97 -15.95 11.61
N ILE A 36 -20.70 -15.75 12.89
CA ILE A 36 -20.60 -14.43 13.51
C ILE A 36 -19.13 -14.02 13.39
N ALA A 37 -18.75 -13.51 12.22
CA ALA A 37 -17.53 -12.72 12.11
C ALA A 37 -17.72 -11.54 13.05
N GLY A 38 -16.93 -11.48 14.13
CA GLY A 38 -16.93 -10.34 15.04
C GLY A 38 -16.90 -9.09 14.19
N SER A 39 -17.95 -8.28 14.30
CA SER A 39 -18.22 -7.12 13.44
C SER A 39 -16.92 -6.42 13.10
N SER A 40 -16.37 -6.69 11.91
CA SER A 40 -15.27 -5.89 11.42
C SER A 40 -15.82 -4.48 11.34
N THR A 41 -15.12 -3.52 11.93
CA THR A 41 -15.52 -2.10 11.97
C THR A 41 -15.63 -1.48 10.58
N LEU A 42 -15.28 -2.24 9.54
CA LEU A 42 -15.35 -1.89 8.14
C LEU A 42 -16.12 -2.99 7.42
N ASP A 43 -17.09 -2.59 6.59
CA ASP A 43 -17.74 -3.54 5.69
C ASP A 43 -16.76 -3.95 4.58
N LYS A 44 -17.11 -4.96 3.79
CA LYS A 44 -16.25 -5.40 2.67
C LYS A 44 -16.05 -4.30 1.62
N THR A 45 -17.04 -3.43 1.43
CA THR A 45 -17.01 -2.30 0.50
C THR A 45 -15.96 -1.26 0.89
N ASP A 46 -15.84 -0.98 2.19
CA ASP A 46 -14.88 -0.06 2.77
C ASP A 46 -13.46 -0.61 2.64
N VAL A 47 -13.28 -1.92 2.83
CA VAL A 47 -11.98 -2.58 2.61
C VAL A 47 -11.56 -2.45 1.14
N GLU A 48 -12.46 -2.73 0.19
CA GLU A 48 -12.17 -2.59 -1.24
C GLU A 48 -11.83 -1.15 -1.63
N ARG A 49 -12.58 -0.18 -1.11
CA ARG A 49 -12.31 1.26 -1.31
C ARG A 49 -10.95 1.67 -0.73
N MET A 50 -10.62 1.21 0.48
CA MET A 50 -9.33 1.51 1.11
C MET A 50 -8.15 0.93 0.34
N VAL A 51 -8.31 -0.25 -0.28
CA VAL A 51 -7.28 -0.84 -1.14
C VAL A 51 -7.08 0.00 -2.40
N GLN A 52 -8.16 0.41 -3.07
CA GLN A 52 -8.07 1.30 -4.24
C GLN A 52 -7.43 2.65 -3.91
N ASP A 53 -7.83 3.27 -2.80
CA ASP A 53 -7.27 4.55 -2.35
C ASP A 53 -5.78 4.41 -2.04
N ALA A 54 -5.35 3.29 -1.43
CA ALA A 54 -3.95 3.01 -1.16
C ALA A 54 -3.13 2.86 -2.45
N GLU A 55 -3.63 2.13 -3.44
CA GLU A 55 -2.97 1.97 -4.75
C GLU A 55 -2.84 3.30 -5.48
N ALA A 56 -3.91 4.11 -5.50
CA ALA A 56 -3.89 5.42 -6.14
C ALA A 56 -2.86 6.37 -5.48
N ASN A 57 -2.82 6.37 -4.14
CA ASN A 57 -1.86 7.19 -3.39
C ASN A 57 -0.42 6.71 -3.59
N ALA A 58 -0.18 5.41 -3.66
CA ALA A 58 1.16 4.86 -3.92
C ALA A 58 1.73 5.37 -5.25
N VAL A 59 0.90 5.47 -6.30
CA VAL A 59 1.32 6.02 -7.61
C VAL A 59 1.62 7.52 -7.52
N VAL A 60 0.82 8.28 -6.78
CA VAL A 60 1.03 9.72 -6.58
C VAL A 60 2.31 9.99 -5.80
N ASP A 61 2.55 9.22 -4.74
CA ASP A 61 3.75 9.35 -3.92
C ASP A 61 5.01 8.95 -4.69
N GLN A 62 4.93 7.90 -5.51
CA GLN A 62 6.03 7.50 -6.39
C GLN A 62 6.39 8.60 -7.39
N LYS A 63 5.39 9.21 -8.06
CA LYS A 63 5.63 10.34 -8.98
C LYS A 63 6.24 11.56 -8.27
N ARG A 64 5.76 11.88 -7.07
CA ARG A 64 6.33 12.98 -6.27
C ARG A 64 7.78 12.69 -5.92
N LYS A 65 8.08 11.47 -5.48
CA LYS A 65 9.44 11.04 -5.16
C LYS A 65 10.35 11.16 -6.37
N GLU A 66 9.95 10.65 -7.53
CA GLU A 66 10.72 10.73 -8.78
C GLU A 66 11.01 12.18 -9.18
N SER A 67 10.02 13.08 -9.07
CA SER A 67 10.22 14.49 -9.36
C SER A 67 11.22 15.16 -8.41
N VAL A 68 11.18 14.81 -7.12
CA VAL A 68 12.12 15.33 -6.12
C VAL A 68 13.53 14.76 -6.35
N GLU A 69 13.65 13.46 -6.62
CA GLU A 69 14.93 12.82 -6.93
C GLU A 69 15.55 13.41 -8.21
N ALA A 70 14.77 13.60 -9.27
CA ALA A 70 15.24 14.24 -10.50
C ALA A 70 15.74 15.66 -10.25
N LYS A 71 15.01 16.44 -9.44
CA LYS A 71 15.42 17.80 -9.05
C LYS A 71 16.72 17.79 -8.25
N ASN A 72 16.81 16.95 -7.22
CA ASN A 72 18.01 16.85 -6.38
C ASN A 72 19.24 16.39 -7.18
N ASN A 73 19.05 15.43 -8.09
CA ASN A 73 20.12 14.97 -8.98
C ASN A 73 20.58 16.09 -9.94
N GLY A 74 19.63 16.85 -10.50
CA GLY A 74 19.93 18.02 -11.33
C GLY A 74 20.70 19.10 -10.57
N GLU A 75 20.23 19.48 -9.38
CA GLU A 75 20.91 20.47 -8.52
C GLU A 75 22.31 20.01 -8.11
N SER A 76 22.46 18.72 -7.77
CA SER A 76 23.77 18.15 -7.44
C SER A 76 24.73 18.20 -8.63
N LEU A 77 24.24 17.89 -9.84
CA LEU A 77 25.03 17.94 -11.07
C LEU A 77 25.45 19.37 -11.43
N VAL A 78 24.52 20.33 -11.32
CA VAL A 78 24.81 21.76 -11.53
C VAL A 78 25.90 22.21 -10.57
N TYR A 79 25.74 21.94 -9.27
CA TYR A 79 26.71 22.31 -8.25
C TYR A 79 28.10 21.68 -8.50
N GLN A 80 28.14 20.39 -8.85
CA GLN A 80 29.41 19.72 -9.19
C GLN A 80 30.08 20.36 -10.40
N THR A 81 29.31 20.70 -11.43
CA THR A 81 29.82 21.32 -12.66
C THR A 81 30.32 22.75 -12.40
N GLU A 82 29.58 23.55 -11.63
CA GLU A 82 30.00 24.88 -11.18
C GLU A 82 31.31 24.81 -10.39
N LYS A 83 31.40 23.86 -9.45
CA LYS A 83 32.61 23.65 -8.66
C LYS A 83 33.79 23.26 -9.54
N GLN A 84 33.61 22.34 -10.48
CA GLN A 84 34.66 21.95 -11.41
C GLN A 84 35.13 23.12 -12.28
N LEU A 85 34.21 23.94 -12.80
CA LEU A 85 34.54 25.14 -13.57
C LEU A 85 35.33 26.15 -12.73
N SER A 86 34.97 26.32 -11.46
CA SER A 86 35.69 27.18 -10.52
C SER A 86 37.10 26.64 -10.22
N ASP A 87 37.23 25.35 -9.92
CA ASP A 87 38.50 24.69 -9.60
C ASP A 87 39.46 24.66 -10.80
N LEU A 88 38.93 24.51 -12.02
CA LEU A 88 39.72 24.51 -13.25
C LEU A 88 40.07 25.92 -13.73
N GLY A 89 39.27 26.94 -13.39
CA GLY A 89 39.55 28.35 -13.64
C GLY A 89 39.99 28.63 -15.08
N ASP A 90 41.19 29.19 -15.23
CA ASP A 90 41.77 29.59 -16.52
C ASP A 90 42.25 28.41 -17.39
N LYS A 91 42.21 27.17 -16.87
CA LYS A 91 42.54 25.96 -17.65
C LYS A 91 41.37 25.51 -18.53
N VAL A 92 40.18 26.06 -18.35
CA VAL A 92 39.01 25.76 -19.18
C VAL A 92 39.04 26.67 -20.42
N PRO A 93 39.00 26.11 -21.64
CA PRO A 93 38.89 26.88 -22.87
C PRO A 93 37.65 27.81 -22.86
N ALA A 94 37.80 29.04 -23.35
CA ALA A 94 36.76 30.07 -23.29
C ALA A 94 35.49 29.70 -24.08
N ASP A 95 35.64 28.97 -25.19
CA ASP A 95 34.58 28.39 -25.99
C ASP A 95 33.78 27.33 -25.20
N LEU A 96 34.47 26.49 -24.43
CA LEU A 96 33.82 25.48 -23.59
C LEU A 96 33.08 26.13 -22.42
N LYS A 97 33.69 27.15 -21.79
CA LYS A 97 33.07 27.91 -20.69
C LYS A 97 31.79 28.62 -21.15
N ALA A 98 31.83 29.29 -22.31
CA ALA A 98 30.69 29.96 -22.91
C ALA A 98 29.54 28.99 -23.29
N SER A 99 29.84 27.72 -23.56
CA SER A 99 28.81 26.71 -23.84
C SER A 99 28.17 26.11 -22.58
N ILE A 100 28.85 26.14 -21.43
CA ILE A 100 28.41 25.45 -20.20
C ILE A 100 27.66 26.42 -19.27
N GLU A 101 28.16 27.65 -19.07
CA GLU A 101 27.52 28.67 -18.22
C GLU A 101 26.01 28.89 -18.50
N PRO A 102 25.52 29.01 -19.75
CA PRO A 102 24.09 29.18 -20.01
C PRO A 102 23.25 27.92 -19.78
N LYS A 103 23.87 26.75 -19.59
CA LYS A 103 23.17 25.48 -19.28
C LYS A 103 23.09 25.18 -17.79
N LEU A 104 23.77 25.97 -16.96
CA LEU A 104 23.77 25.86 -15.50
C LEU A 104 22.71 26.76 -14.83
N GLN A 105 22.11 27.69 -15.59
CA GLN A 105 21.02 28.58 -15.13
C GLN A 105 19.64 28.06 -15.48
#